data_AF-A0AAD4IS89-F1
#
_entry.id   AF-A0AAD4IS89-F1
#
_cell.length_a   1.000
_cell.length_b   1.000
_cell.length_c   1.000
_cell.angle_alpha   90.00
_cell.angle_beta   90.00
_cell.angle_gamma   90.00
#
_symmetry.space_group_name_H-M   'P 1'
#
loop_
_entity.id
_entity.type
_entity.pdbx_description
1 polymer ?
#
loop_
_entity_poly.entity_id
_entity_poly.type
_entity_poly.pdbx_seq_one_letter_code
_entity_poly.pdbx_strand_id
1 'polypeptide(L)'
;MEDNKGRGHVFAFGESRALAISNMVLGLKEIQIRGEIRTNVDYSIDLLNALDYKENKIHTGWLDSRIAMRVRAERPPWYLSVVGGALYLLLVAQPQFQSMLVILKKDEFLRRYFMLIMVPLLELALWSSKDTKNEKAMDIG
;
A
#
# COMPACT_ATOMS: atom_id res chain seq x y z
N MET A 1 3.49 -14.25 32.01
CA MET A 1 2.52 -13.14 31.87
C MET A 1 1.65 -13.52 30.71
N GLU A 2 0.42 -13.89 31.00
CA GLU A 2 -0.51 -14.50 30.06
C GLU A 2 -1.11 -13.39 29.20
N ASP A 3 -0.90 -13.47 27.90
CA ASP A 3 -1.32 -12.47 26.93
C ASP A 3 -2.85 -12.43 26.91
N ASN A 4 -3.45 -11.58 27.74
CA ASN A 4 -4.88 -11.31 27.73
C ASN A 4 -5.23 -10.53 26.47
N LYS A 5 -5.21 -11.22 25.33
CA LYS A 5 -5.69 -10.74 24.04
C LYS A 5 -7.21 -10.73 24.13
N GLY A 6 -7.75 -9.68 24.74
CA GLY A 6 -9.19 -9.44 24.81
C GLY A 6 -9.78 -9.56 23.41
N ARG A 7 -10.68 -10.54 23.22
CA ARG A 7 -11.38 -10.74 21.95
C ARG A 7 -12.42 -9.62 21.84
N GLY A 8 -12.09 -8.56 21.11
CA GLY A 8 -13.04 -7.50 20.79
C GLY A 8 -14.18 -8.07 19.94
N HIS A 9 -15.42 -7.83 20.35
CA HIS A 9 -16.61 -8.14 19.56
C HIS A 9 -17.19 -6.85 18.98
N VAL A 10 -17.50 -6.85 17.69
CA VAL A 10 -18.12 -5.72 16.99
C VAL A 10 -19.54 -6.13 16.61
N PHE A 11 -20.51 -5.27 16.90
CA PHE A 11 -21.91 -5.47 16.57
C PHE A 11 -22.37 -4.36 15.63
N ALA A 12 -23.20 -4.72 14.65
CA ALA A 12 -23.81 -3.77 13.73
C ALA A 12 -25.32 -4.02 13.67
N PHE A 13 -26.09 -2.94 13.53
CA PHE A 13 -27.54 -2.97 13.41
C PHE A 13 -27.98 -2.52 12.02
N GLY A 14 -29.10 -3.07 11.54
CA GLY A 14 -29.75 -2.64 10.31
C GLY A 14 -31.13 -3.27 10.18
N GLU A 15 -32.05 -2.58 9.49
CA GLU A 15 -33.44 -3.03 9.27
C GLU A 15 -33.55 -4.31 8.44
N SER A 16 -32.54 -4.58 7.60
CA SER A 16 -32.42 -5.82 6.84
C SER A 16 -31.03 -6.41 7.02
N ARG A 17 -30.91 -7.72 6.76
CA ARG A 17 -29.63 -8.44 6.81
C ARG A 17 -28.58 -7.76 5.90
N ALA A 18 -28.98 -7.33 4.71
CA ALA A 18 -28.09 -6.64 3.78
C ALA A 18 -27.60 -5.29 4.35
N LEU A 19 -28.48 -4.54 5.01
CA LEU A 19 -28.13 -3.27 5.64
C LEU A 19 -27.20 -3.47 6.84
N ALA A 20 -27.48 -4.46 7.70
CA ALA A 20 -26.64 -4.80 8.85
C ALA A 20 -25.23 -5.24 8.41
N ILE A 21 -25.12 -6.05 7.36
CA ILE A 21 -23.84 -6.46 6.76
C ILE A 21 -23.07 -5.23 6.23
N SER A 22 -23.76 -4.33 5.53
CA SER A 22 -23.14 -3.13 4.96
C SER A 22 -22.61 -2.20 6.05
N ASN A 23 -23.40 -2.00 7.13
CA ASN A 23 -22.99 -1.23 8.30
C ASN A 23 -21.80 -1.87 9.02
N MET A 24 -21.77 -3.20 9.11
CA MET A 24 -20.64 -3.93 9.69
C MET A 24 -19.35 -3.74 8.86
N VAL A 25 -19.44 -3.84 7.53
CA VAL A 25 -18.31 -3.61 6.63
C VAL A 25 -17.78 -2.17 6.75
N LEU A 26 -18.67 -1.18 6.85
CA LEU A 26 -18.28 0.22 7.04
C LEU A 26 -17.54 0.43 8.36
N GLY A 27 -18.08 -0.09 9.47
CA GLY A 27 -17.45 0.01 10.78
C GLY A 27 -16.08 -0.68 10.84
N LEU A 28 -15.95 -1.86 10.21
CA LEU A 28 -14.67 -2.57 10.14
C LEU A 28 -13.61 -1.78 9.35
N LYS A 29 -13.98 -1.16 8.22
CA LYS A 29 -13.08 -0.29 7.45
C LYS A 29 -12.62 0.92 8.26
N GLU A 30 -13.53 1.54 9.02
CA GLU A 30 -13.18 2.69 9.84
C GLU A 30 -12.20 2.33 10.97
N ILE A 31 -12.42 1.20 11.65
CA ILE A 31 -11.53 0.68 12.70
C ILE A 31 -10.14 0.37 12.12
N GLN A 32 -10.08 -0.21 10.92
CA GLN A 32 -8.83 -0.53 10.24
C GLN A 32 -8.01 0.73 9.92
N ILE A 33 -8.66 1.79 9.42
CA ILE A 33 -8.01 3.07 9.09
C ILE A 33 -7.42 3.73 10.34
N ARG A 34 -8.12 3.64 11.48
CA ARG A 34 -7.66 4.18 12.77
C ARG A 34 -6.53 3.35 13.40
N GLY A 35 -6.26 2.15 12.87
CA GLY A 35 -5.14 1.30 13.29
C GLY A 35 -5.35 0.58 14.63
N GLU A 36 -6.56 0.63 15.19
CA GLU A 36 -6.89 0.06 16.50
C GLU A 36 -6.91 -1.48 16.47
N ILE A 37 -7.32 -2.08 15.35
CA ILE A 37 -7.33 -3.53 15.14
C ILE A 37 -6.80 -3.83 13.74
N ARG A 38 -5.55 -4.31 13.65
CA ARG A 38 -4.91 -4.66 12.37
C ARG A 38 -4.99 -6.13 12.00
N THR A 39 -5.38 -7.00 12.93
CA THR A 39 -5.41 -8.44 12.70
C THR A 39 -6.75 -8.88 12.11
N ASN A 40 -6.71 -9.51 10.93
CA ASN A 40 -7.81 -10.24 10.29
C ASN A 40 -9.03 -9.43 9.82
N VAL A 41 -9.03 -8.10 9.95
CA VAL A 41 -10.16 -7.25 9.50
C VAL A 41 -10.39 -7.37 7.99
N ASP A 42 -9.33 -7.42 7.20
CA ASP A 42 -9.41 -7.61 5.74
C ASP A 42 -10.16 -8.89 5.36
N TYR A 43 -9.87 -10.00 6.05
CA TYR A 43 -10.53 -11.27 5.79
C TYR A 43 -11.99 -11.27 6.26
N SER A 44 -12.30 -10.58 7.36
CA SER A 44 -13.68 -10.38 7.81
C SER A 44 -14.51 -9.57 6.81
N ILE A 45 -13.92 -8.53 6.22
CA ILE A 45 -14.58 -7.74 5.16
C ILE A 45 -14.83 -8.59 3.92
N ASP A 46 -13.86 -9.42 3.52
CA ASP A 46 -14.04 -10.37 2.41
C ASP A 46 -15.16 -11.40 2.71
N LEU A 47 -15.16 -11.99 3.91
CA LEU A 47 -16.21 -12.90 4.40
C LEU A 47 -17.61 -12.30 4.27
N LEU A 48 -17.78 -11.06 4.76
CA LEU A 48 -19.06 -10.35 4.72
C LEU A 48 -19.48 -9.99 3.29
N ASN A 49 -18.54 -9.88 2.36
CA ASN A 49 -18.81 -9.55 0.96
C ASN A 49 -19.10 -10.76 0.06
N ALA A 50 -18.72 -11.97 0.49
CA ALA A 50 -18.96 -13.20 -0.25
C ALA A 50 -20.45 -13.42 -0.57
N LEU A 51 -20.74 -13.85 -1.79
CA LEU A 51 -22.11 -14.10 -2.27
C LEU A 51 -22.81 -15.17 -1.42
N ASP A 52 -22.13 -16.27 -1.12
CA ASP A 52 -22.66 -17.33 -0.24
C ASP A 52 -23.10 -16.79 1.12
N TYR A 53 -22.31 -15.86 1.68
CA TYR A 53 -22.64 -15.20 2.92
C TYR A 53 -23.85 -14.28 2.74
N LYS A 54 -23.91 -13.44 1.71
CA LYS A 54 -25.03 -12.51 1.45
C LYS A 54 -26.36 -13.24 1.19
N GLU A 55 -26.33 -14.37 0.50
CA GLU A 55 -27.50 -15.20 0.17
C GLU A 55 -27.88 -16.19 1.27
N ASN A 56 -27.15 -16.19 2.40
CA ASN A 56 -27.39 -17.09 3.52
C ASN A 56 -27.23 -18.59 3.16
N LYS A 57 -26.35 -18.90 2.21
CA LYS A 57 -26.02 -20.26 1.73
C LYS A 57 -24.76 -20.81 2.41
N ILE A 58 -24.62 -20.59 3.72
CA ILE A 58 -23.45 -21.01 4.49
C ILE A 58 -23.73 -22.25 5.33
N HIS A 59 -22.73 -23.12 5.47
CA HIS A 59 -22.74 -24.29 6.34
C HIS A 59 -21.55 -24.23 7.31
N THR A 60 -21.54 -25.05 8.36
CA THR A 60 -20.51 -25.01 9.41
C THR A 60 -19.09 -25.23 8.88
N GLY A 61 -18.92 -26.04 7.82
CA GLY A 61 -17.63 -26.26 7.15
C GLY A 61 -17.26 -25.26 6.05
N TRP A 62 -18.11 -24.26 5.77
CA TRP A 62 -17.86 -23.30 4.69
C TRP A 62 -16.64 -22.42 4.97
N LEU A 63 -16.51 -21.96 6.21
CA LEU A 63 -15.37 -21.15 6.64
C LEU A 63 -14.05 -21.93 6.53
N ASP A 64 -14.05 -23.18 7.01
CA ASP A 64 -12.89 -24.07 6.94
C ASP A 64 -12.49 -24.37 5.50
N SER A 65 -13.47 -24.54 4.61
CA SER A 65 -13.23 -24.73 3.18
C SER A 65 -12.55 -23.51 2.56
N ARG A 66 -12.97 -22.28 2.89
CA ARG A 66 -12.30 -21.06 2.42
C ARG A 66 -10.88 -20.90 2.97
N ILE A 67 -10.66 -21.32 4.22
CA ILE A 67 -9.32 -21.34 4.83
C ILE A 67 -8.42 -22.36 4.11
N ALA A 68 -8.92 -23.55 3.83
CA ALA A 68 -8.19 -24.60 3.09
C ALA A 68 -7.81 -24.15 1.67
N MET A 69 -8.71 -23.41 1.00
CA MET A 69 -8.47 -22.82 -0.32
C MET A 69 -7.55 -21.59 -0.29
N ARG A 70 -7.09 -21.15 0.88
CA ARG A 70 -6.23 -19.98 1.08
C ARG A 70 -6.80 -18.71 0.43
N VAL A 71 -8.12 -18.52 0.51
CA VAL A 71 -8.76 -17.29 0.00
C VAL A 71 -8.17 -16.10 0.76
N ARG A 72 -7.50 -15.21 0.02
CA ARG A 72 -6.90 -13.99 0.57
C ARG A 72 -7.82 -12.82 0.29
N ALA A 73 -7.92 -11.91 1.25
CA ALA A 73 -8.54 -10.61 1.01
C ALA A 73 -7.84 -9.89 -0.14
N GLU A 74 -8.61 -9.18 -0.96
CA GLU A 74 -8.10 -8.45 -2.12
C GLU A 74 -6.98 -7.51 -1.71
N ARG A 75 -5.80 -7.68 -2.33
CA ARG A 75 -4.68 -6.76 -2.16
C ARG A 75 -4.76 -5.67 -3.23
N PRO A 76 -4.37 -4.42 -2.89
CA PRO A 76 -4.29 -3.38 -3.90
C PRO A 76 -3.36 -3.81 -5.04
N PRO A 77 -3.64 -3.39 -6.28
CA PRO A 77 -2.77 -3.68 -7.42
C PRO A 77 -1.32 -3.29 -7.16
N TRP A 78 -0.38 -4.14 -7.58
CA TRP A 78 1.05 -4.01 -7.27
C TRP A 78 1.64 -2.65 -7.68
N TYR A 79 1.16 -2.05 -8.77
CA TYR A 79 1.65 -0.77 -9.28
C TYR A 79 1.36 0.39 -8.31
N LEU A 80 0.23 0.36 -7.58
CA LEU A 80 -0.06 1.36 -6.55
C LEU A 80 0.93 1.27 -5.40
N SER A 81 1.36 0.05 -5.06
CA SER A 81 2.36 -0.17 -4.02
C SER A 81 3.73 0.37 -4.44
N VAL A 82 4.12 0.19 -5.71
CA VAL A 82 5.38 0.70 -6.26
C VAL A 82 5.39 2.23 -6.32
N VAL A 83 4.33 2.83 -6.89
CA VAL A 83 4.21 4.29 -6.99
C VAL A 83 4.10 4.94 -5.62
N GLY A 84 3.30 4.37 -4.72
CA GLY A 84 3.18 4.84 -3.34
C GLY A 84 4.49 4.74 -2.57
N GLY A 85 5.26 3.65 -2.75
CA GLY A 85 6.58 3.48 -2.16
C GLY A 85 7.59 4.51 -2.69
N ALA A 86 7.63 4.74 -4.00
CA ALA A 86 8.48 5.76 -4.59
C ALA A 86 8.14 7.18 -4.10
N LEU A 87 6.85 7.52 -4.04
CA LEU A 87 6.40 8.81 -3.52
C LEU A 87 6.73 8.99 -2.04
N TYR A 88 6.56 7.95 -1.23
CA TYR A 88 6.91 7.96 0.18
C TYR A 88 8.41 8.18 0.39
N LEU A 89 9.27 7.48 -0.36
CA LEU A 89 10.72 7.66 -0.31
C LEU A 89 11.11 9.10 -0.66
N LEU A 90 10.51 9.67 -1.70
CA LEU A 90 10.74 11.06 -2.07
C LEU A 90 10.31 12.02 -0.96
N LEU A 91 9.14 11.79 -0.35
CA LEU A 91 8.60 12.62 0.73
C LEU A 91 9.46 12.54 2.01
N VAL A 92 9.91 11.36 2.39
CA VAL A 92 10.81 11.17 3.55
C VAL A 92 12.21 11.71 3.28
N ALA A 93 12.68 11.67 2.03
CA ALA A 93 13.94 12.27 1.62
C ALA A 93 13.89 13.81 1.51
N GLN A 94 12.71 14.43 1.36
CA GLN A 94 12.55 15.89 1.30
C GLN A 94 13.23 16.66 2.45
N PRO A 95 13.02 16.33 3.74
CA PRO A 95 13.65 17.07 4.85
C PRO A 95 15.19 16.95 4.85
N GLN A 96 15.73 15.82 4.37
CA GLN A 96 17.17 15.60 4.22
C GLN A 96 17.75 16.47 3.10
N PHE A 97 17.00 16.61 2.01
CA PHE A 97 17.36 17.49 0.90
C PHE A 97 17.31 18.96 1.29
N GLN A 98 16.30 19.39 2.06
CA GLN A 98 16.18 20.77 2.54
C GLN A 98 17.32 21.15 3.49
N SER A 99 17.68 20.26 4.43
CA SER A 99 18.81 20.49 5.34
C SER A 99 20.15 20.50 4.59
N MET A 100 20.35 19.62 3.60
CA MET A 100 21.51 19.65 2.71
C MET A 100 21.57 20.94 1.86
N LEU A 101 20.44 21.42 1.33
CA LEU A 101 20.36 22.68 0.59
C LEU A 101 20.66 23.92 1.45
N VAL A 102 20.29 23.93 2.73
CA VAL A 102 20.63 25.02 3.66
C VAL A 102 22.13 25.07 3.92
N ILE A 103 22.79 23.91 4.08
CA ILE A 103 24.25 23.81 4.23
C ILE A 103 24.95 24.24 2.94
N LEU A 104 24.48 23.78 1.79
CA LEU A 104 24.99 24.17 0.47
C LEU A 104 24.74 25.65 0.14
N LYS A 105 23.72 26.29 0.72
CA LYS A 105 23.50 27.74 0.60
C LYS A 105 24.43 28.57 1.50
N LYS A 106 24.88 28.01 2.63
CA LYS A 106 25.79 28.68 3.56
C LYS A 106 27.24 28.66 3.11
N ASP A 107 27.64 27.66 2.33
CA ASP A 107 29.04 27.44 1.95
C ASP A 107 29.21 27.27 0.44
N GLU A 108 29.81 28.28 -0.19
CA GLU A 108 29.95 28.39 -1.65
C GLU A 108 30.83 27.28 -2.24
N PHE A 109 31.77 26.76 -1.45
CA PHE A 109 32.68 25.69 -1.83
C PHE A 109 31.95 24.34 -1.99
N LEU A 110 31.15 23.97 -0.98
CA LEU A 110 30.35 22.74 -1.00
C LEU A 110 29.29 22.78 -2.12
N ARG A 111 28.70 23.96 -2.39
CA ARG A 111 27.75 24.16 -3.49
C ARG A 111 28.35 23.82 -4.85
N ARG A 112 29.60 24.23 -5.07
CA ARG A 112 30.32 24.04 -6.32
C ARG A 112 30.77 22.58 -6.49
N TYR A 113 31.22 21.96 -5.41
CA TYR A 113 31.60 20.55 -5.38
C TYR A 113 30.40 19.62 -5.65
N PHE A 114 29.24 19.93 -5.06
CA PHE A 114 28.01 19.16 -5.30
C PHE A 114 27.50 19.30 -6.74
N MET A 115 27.51 20.51 -7.31
CA MET A 115 27.15 20.70 -8.74
C MET A 115 28.15 20.01 -9.69
N LEU A 116 29.44 20.01 -9.38
CA LEU A 116 30.47 19.34 -10.19
C LEU A 116 30.30 17.81 -10.23
N ILE A 117 29.74 17.19 -9.19
CA ILE A 117 29.52 15.74 -9.14
C ILE A 117 28.15 15.35 -9.70
N MET A 118 27.10 16.15 -9.43
CA MET A 118 25.74 15.80 -9.84
C MET A 118 25.44 16.07 -11.32
N VAL A 119 26.03 17.09 -11.93
CA VAL A 119 25.82 17.41 -13.35
C VAL A 119 26.33 16.30 -14.29
N PRO A 120 27.54 15.73 -14.12
CA PRO A 120 27.99 14.59 -14.92
C PRO A 120 27.16 13.32 -14.69
N LEU A 121 26.67 13.10 -13.46
CA LEU A 121 25.84 11.93 -13.15
C LEU A 121 24.46 12.01 -13.82
N LEU A 122 23.88 13.21 -13.90
CA LEU A 122 22.62 13.44 -14.59
C LEU A 122 22.78 13.31 -16.12
N GLU A 123 23.89 13.78 -16.68
CA GLU A 123 24.24 13.59 -18.09
C GLU A 123 24.48 12.11 -18.44
N LEU A 124 25.15 11.34 -17.56
CA LEU A 124 25.32 9.88 -17.73
C LEU A 124 23.98 9.13 -17.68
N ALA A 125 23.08 9.54 -16.78
CA ALA A 125 21.73 8.96 -16.71
C ALA A 125 20.89 9.30 -17.97
N LEU A 126 21.01 10.52 -18.49
CA LEU A 126 20.35 10.94 -19.73
C LEU A 126 20.95 10.26 -20.98
N TRP A 127 22.25 10.02 -20.99
CA TRP A 127 22.94 9.30 -22.06
C TRP A 127 22.52 7.82 -22.09
N SER A 128 22.46 7.16 -20.92
CA SER A 128 21.95 5.78 -20.80
C SER A 128 20.48 5.62 -21.28
N SER A 129 19.66 6.66 -21.14
CA SER A 129 18.28 6.68 -21.61
C SER A 129 18.16 6.90 -23.14
N LYS A 130 19.17 7.48 -23.79
CA LYS A 130 19.19 7.66 -25.25
C LYS A 130 19.58 6.37 -25.98
N ASP A 131 20.46 5.55 -25.42
CA ASP A 131 20.90 4.30 -26.07
C ASP A 131 19.80 3.24 -26.13
N THR A 132 18.95 3.14 -25.10
CA THR A 132 17.81 2.20 -25.08
C THR A 132 16.71 2.53 -26.11
N LYS A 133 16.68 3.75 -26.66
CA LYS A 133 15.77 4.11 -27.76
C LYS A 133 16.38 3.82 -29.14
N ASN A 134 17.70 3.86 -29.27
CA ASN A 134 18.39 3.60 -30.53
C ASN A 134 18.53 2.09 -30.81
N GLU A 135 18.64 1.26 -29.77
CA GLU A 135 18.68 -0.20 -29.92
C GLU A 135 17.33 -0.75 -30.44
N LYS A 136 16.20 -0.19 -29.99
CA LYS A 136 14.86 -0.55 -30.49
C LYS A 136 14.54 -0.05 -31.90
N ALA A 137 15.33 0.88 -32.44
CA ALA A 137 15.16 1.37 -33.81
C ALA A 137 15.94 0.54 -34.84
N MET A 138 16.87 -0.32 -34.39
CA MET A 138 17.75 -1.11 -35.26
C MET A 138 17.26 -2.55 -35.50
N ASP A 139 16.29 -3.03 -34.72
CA ASP A 139 15.66 -4.37 -34.85
C ASP A 139 14.41 -4.41 -35.77
N ILE A 140 14.12 -3.31 -36.49
CA ILE A 140 12.98 -3.22 -37.44
C ILE A 140 13.40 -2.89 -38.89
N GLY A 141 14.64 -3.23 -39.26
CA GLY A 141 15.16 -3.15 -40.63
C GLY A 141 15.24 -4.50 -41.32
#